data_AF-A0A7S1X4B3-F1
#
_entry.id   AF-A0A7S1X4B3-F1
#
_cell.length_a   1.000
_cell.length_b   1.000
_cell.length_c   1.000
_cell.angle_alpha   90.00
_cell.angle_beta   90.00
_cell.angle_gamma   90.00
#
_symmetry.space_group_name_H-M   'P 1'
#
loop_
_entity.id
_entity.type
_entity.pdbx_description
1 polymer ?
#
loop_
_entity_poly.entity_id
_entity_poly.type
_entity_poly.pdbx_seq_one_letter_code
_entity_poly.pdbx_strand_id
1 'polypeptide(L)'
;EAETRKWEPRRGVGRPELGPKTKRVDAIVCCDYEARTRRLYVGMQSSEVWFWSLRSLESGVGERRRVGSHKGQVTAVHVLQGRDGRSGAGLLVTGSADASLRVW
;
A
#
# COMPACT_ATOMS: atom_id res chain seq x y z
N GLU A 1 5.39 -26.94 24.21
CA GLU A 1 4.11 -26.45 23.67
C GLU A 1 4.32 -25.04 23.15
N ALA A 2 3.90 -24.72 21.93
CA ALA A 2 4.02 -23.37 21.40
C ALA A 2 2.79 -22.57 21.85
N GLU A 3 3.00 -21.56 22.70
CA GLU A 3 1.95 -20.62 23.11
C GLU A 3 1.42 -19.87 21.89
N THR A 4 0.17 -20.14 21.51
CA THR A 4 -0.56 -19.32 20.54
C THR A 4 -0.91 -17.99 21.18
N ARG A 5 -0.02 -17.01 21.07
CA ARG A 5 -0.31 -15.64 21.48
C ARG A 5 -1.36 -15.04 20.54
N LYS A 6 -2.59 -14.90 21.03
CA LYS A 6 -3.67 -14.18 20.31
C LYS A 6 -3.20 -12.75 20.06
N TRP A 7 -3.01 -12.41 18.79
CA TRP A 7 -2.65 -11.05 18.40
C TRP A 7 -3.88 -10.15 18.56
N GLU A 8 -3.73 -9.08 19.34
CA GLU A 8 -4.73 -8.02 19.40
C GLU A 8 -4.14 -6.75 18.76
N PRO A 9 -4.88 -6.11 17.84
CA PRO A 9 -4.45 -4.82 17.29
C PRO A 9 -4.35 -3.80 18.44
N ARG A 10 -3.33 -2.94 18.37
CA ARG A 10 -3.23 -1.82 19.33
C ARG A 10 -4.51 -0.97 19.23
N ARG A 11 -5.05 -0.54 20.38
CA ARG A 11 -6.19 0.40 20.40
C ARG A 11 -5.82 1.65 19.59
N GLY A 12 -6.72 2.11 18.72
CA GLY A 12 -6.49 3.26 17.83
C GLY A 12 -5.92 2.92 16.45
N VAL A 13 -5.60 1.65 16.16
CA VAL A 13 -5.31 1.23 14.78
C VAL A 13 -6.63 1.17 14.02
N GLY A 14 -6.94 2.24 13.27
CA GLY A 14 -8.05 2.22 12.33
C GLY A 14 -7.89 1.04 11.35
N ARG A 15 -9.00 0.44 10.93
CA ARG A 15 -8.97 -0.56 9.86
C ARG A 15 -9.00 0.19 8.51
N PRO A 16 -8.01 -0.01 7.62
CA PRO A 16 -8.11 0.54 6.28
C PRO A 16 -9.28 -0.14 5.57
N GLU A 17 -10.31 0.63 5.20
CA GLU A 17 -11.39 0.12 4.38
C GLU A 17 -11.10 0.36 2.90
N LEU A 18 -11.28 -0.68 2.09
CA LEU A 18 -11.12 -0.64 0.63
C LEU A 18 -12.36 -0.03 -0.05
N GLY A 19 -12.89 1.09 0.45
CA GLY A 19 -14.09 1.73 -0.12
C GLY A 19 -15.27 0.76 -0.30
N PRO A 20 -16.24 1.06 -1.19
CA PRO A 20 -17.39 0.18 -1.40
C PRO A 20 -16.92 -1.18 -1.94
N LYS A 21 -17.45 -2.26 -1.35
CA LYS A 21 -17.26 -3.64 -1.84
C LYS A 21 -17.75 -3.73 -3.28
N THR A 22 -16.87 -3.55 -4.25
CA THR A 22 -17.22 -3.82 -5.64
C THR A 22 -17.44 -5.33 -5.76
N LYS A 23 -18.35 -5.76 -6.65
CA LYS A 23 -18.69 -7.19 -6.81
C LYS A 23 -17.52 -8.05 -7.34
N ARG A 24 -16.41 -7.43 -7.72
CA ARG A 24 -15.14 -8.08 -8.04
C ARG A 24 -14.32 -8.19 -6.76
N VAL A 25 -13.71 -9.36 -6.52
CA VAL A 25 -12.77 -9.54 -5.41
C VAL A 25 -11.59 -8.61 -5.64
N ASP A 26 -11.66 -7.42 -5.04
CA ASP A 26 -10.63 -6.40 -5.10
C ASP A 26 -9.59 -6.74 -4.03
N ALA A 27 -8.77 -7.75 -4.32
CA ALA A 27 -7.77 -8.26 -3.39
C ALA A 27 -6.53 -7.36 -3.42
N ILE A 28 -6.03 -7.05 -2.23
CA ILE A 28 -4.67 -6.59 -2.02
C ILE A 28 -3.74 -7.77 -2.31
N VAL A 29 -2.75 -7.57 -3.17
CA VAL A 29 -1.82 -8.65 -3.58
C VAL A 29 -0.37 -8.36 -3.23
N CYS A 30 0.00 -7.09 -3.10
CA CYS A 30 1.31 -6.67 -2.61
C CYS A 30 1.19 -5.32 -1.89
N CYS A 31 2.12 -5.04 -0.98
CA CYS A 31 2.20 -3.75 -0.29
C CYS A 31 3.64 -3.41 0.09
N ASP A 32 3.88 -2.11 0.30
CA ASP A 32 5.12 -1.58 0.89
C ASP A 32 4.82 -0.33 1.73
N TYR A 33 5.63 -0.06 2.75
CA TYR A 33 5.39 1.01 3.72
C TYR A 33 6.57 1.98 3.82
N GLU A 34 6.32 3.27 3.59
CA GLU A 34 7.30 4.34 3.81
C GLU A 34 7.13 4.92 5.21
N ALA A 35 8.05 4.56 6.11
CA ALA A 35 8.02 5.00 7.51
C ALA A 35 8.12 6.52 7.68
N ARG A 36 8.92 7.20 6.85
CA ARG A 36 9.16 8.65 6.93
C ARG A 36 7.90 9.46 6.63
N THR A 37 7.14 9.06 5.61
CA THR A 37 5.89 9.74 5.24
C THR A 37 4.66 9.12 5.89
N ARG A 38 4.85 7.98 6.57
CA ARG A 38 3.81 7.10 7.11
C ARG A 38 2.80 6.75 6.04
N ARG A 39 3.24 6.27 4.89
CA ARG A 39 2.36 5.87 3.78
C ARG A 39 2.43 4.39 3.52
N LEU A 40 1.28 3.74 3.46
CA LEU A 40 1.15 2.35 3.03
C LEU A 40 0.71 2.35 1.57
N TYR A 41 1.54 1.79 0.69
CA TYR A 41 1.27 1.61 -0.72
C TYR A 41 0.83 0.18 -0.98
N VAL A 42 -0.13 0.00 -1.89
CA VAL A 42 -0.77 -1.28 -2.09
C VAL A 42 -1.08 -1.49 -3.57
N GLY A 43 -0.70 -2.66 -4.07
CA GLY A 43 -1.03 -3.11 -5.42
C GLY A 43 -2.23 -4.05 -5.38
N MET A 44 -3.14 -3.88 -6.33
CA MET A 44 -4.39 -4.60 -6.39
C MET A 44 -4.46 -5.61 -7.54
N GLN A 45 -5.27 -6.65 -7.33
CA GLN A 45 -5.65 -7.59 -8.39
C GLN A 45 -6.39 -6.89 -9.55
N SER A 46 -7.09 -5.80 -9.27
CA SER A 46 -7.82 -4.99 -10.25
C SER A 46 -6.94 -4.13 -11.17
N SER A 47 -5.62 -4.19 -11.03
CA SER A 47 -4.59 -3.35 -11.69
C SER A 47 -4.30 -2.00 -11.05
N GLU A 48 -5.05 -1.63 -10.02
CA GLU A 48 -4.88 -0.33 -9.38
C GLU A 48 -3.76 -0.32 -8.34
N VAL A 49 -3.16 0.86 -8.18
CA VAL A 49 -2.19 1.16 -7.14
C VAL A 49 -2.76 2.27 -6.27
N TRP A 50 -2.82 2.00 -4.96
CA TRP A 50 -3.40 2.91 -3.96
C TRP A 50 -2.38 3.20 -2.86
N PHE A 51 -2.55 4.31 -2.16
CA PHE A 51 -1.87 4.55 -0.89
C PHE A 51 -2.82 5.09 0.18
N TRP A 52 -2.46 4.81 1.43
CA TRP A 52 -3.07 5.38 2.64
C TRP A 52 -2.05 6.19 3.41
N SER A 53 -2.46 7.36 3.90
CA SER A 53 -1.68 8.13 4.87
C SER A 53 -1.99 7.64 6.29
N LEU A 54 -1.00 7.16 7.02
CA LEU A 54 -1.10 6.70 8.41
C LEU A 54 -0.55 7.74 9.40
N ARG A 55 -0.55 9.02 9.01
CA ARG A 55 0.00 10.10 9.85
C ARG A 55 -0.80 10.35 11.12
N SER A 56 -2.13 10.30 11.03
CA SER A 56 -2.99 10.41 12.20
C SER A 56 -3.24 9.02 12.78
N LEU A 57 -2.74 8.77 13.99
CA LEU A 57 -3.11 7.58 14.77
C LEU A 57 -4.29 7.87 15.71
N GLU A 58 -4.69 9.14 15.84
CA GLU A 58 -5.78 9.58 16.72
C GLU A 58 -7.14 9.52 16.02
N SER A 59 -7.19 9.72 14.70
CA SER A 59 -8.42 9.63 13.89
C SER A 59 -8.50 8.41 12.98
N GLY A 60 -7.53 7.49 13.07
CA GLY A 60 -7.48 6.26 12.27
C GLY A 60 -6.75 6.40 10.94
N VAL A 61 -6.88 5.38 10.08
CA VAL A 61 -6.25 5.33 8.76
C VAL A 61 -6.70 6.54 7.95
N GLY A 62 -5.75 7.39 7.54
CA GLY A 62 -6.03 8.60 6.79
C GLY A 62 -6.49 8.33 5.35
N GLU A 63 -6.67 9.44 4.62
CA GLU A 63 -7.23 9.46 3.27
C GLU A 63 -6.56 8.44 2.32
N ARG A 64 -7.41 7.66 1.63
CA ARG A 64 -7.04 6.73 0.57
C ARG A 64 -6.94 7.50 -0.75
N ARG A 65 -5.81 7.39 -1.46
CA ARG A 65 -5.64 8.02 -2.78
C ARG A 65 -5.13 7.03 -3.82
N ARG A 66 -5.66 7.16 -5.03
CA ARG A 66 -5.19 6.39 -6.19
C ARG A 66 -3.89 7.00 -6.71
N VAL A 67 -2.88 6.17 -6.88
CA VAL A 67 -1.63 6.57 -7.56
C VAL A 67 -1.81 6.46 -9.06
N GLY A 68 -2.34 5.32 -9.51
CA GLY A 68 -2.55 5.04 -10.92
C GLY A 68 -3.06 3.61 -11.16
N SER A 69 -2.88 3.11 -12.38
CA SER A 69 -3.18 1.72 -12.73
C SER A 69 -2.31 1.16 -13.84
N HIS A 70 -2.14 -0.15 -13.80
CA HIS A 70 -1.63 -0.97 -14.88
C HIS A 70 -2.77 -1.49 -15.78
N LYS A 71 -2.43 -2.21 -16.85
CA LYS A 71 -3.40 -2.96 -17.66
C LYS A 71 -3.62 -4.39 -17.14
N GLY A 72 -2.82 -4.84 -16.17
CA GLY A 72 -2.90 -6.14 -15.53
C GLY A 72 -2.71 -6.04 -14.02
N GLN A 73 -2.87 -7.17 -13.32
CA GLN A 73 -2.69 -7.25 -11.87
C GLN A 73 -1.32 -6.70 -11.47
N VAL A 74 -1.30 -5.87 -10.42
CA VAL A 74 -0.05 -5.40 -9.80
C VAL A 74 0.58 -6.54 -9.04
N THR A 75 1.79 -6.93 -9.38
CA THR A 75 2.49 -8.09 -8.79
C THR A 75 3.58 -7.67 -7.81
N ALA A 76 4.06 -6.44 -7.89
CA ALA A 76 5.08 -5.90 -6.98
C ALA A 76 4.87 -4.40 -6.74
N VAL A 77 5.19 -3.97 -5.53
CA VAL A 77 5.19 -2.57 -5.09
C VAL A 77 6.44 -2.34 -4.27
N HIS A 78 7.19 -1.28 -4.56
CA HIS A 78 8.34 -0.89 -3.76
C HIS A 78 8.48 0.64 -3.69
N VAL A 79 8.63 1.18 -2.48
CA VAL A 79 8.89 2.60 -2.26
C VAL A 79 10.39 2.83 -2.15
N LEU A 80 10.92 3.66 -3.04
CA LEU A 80 12.33 4.05 -3.03
C LEU A 80 12.61 4.96 -1.82
N GLN A 81 13.35 4.41 -0.85
CA GLN A 81 13.93 5.19 0.23
C GLN A 81 15.15 5.91 -0.34
N GLY A 82 15.11 7.24 -0.41
CA GLY A 82 16.29 8.00 -0.76
C GLY A 82 17.36 7.83 0.32
N ARG A 83 18.48 7.19 0.00
CA ARG A 83 19.71 7.39 0.76
C ARG A 83 20.43 8.61 0.19
N ASP A 84 20.87 9.47 1.10
CA ASP A 84 21.97 10.42 0.88
C ASP A 84 21.85 11.26 -0.41
N GLY A 85 20.72 11.98 -0.50
CA GLY A 85 20.68 13.26 -1.22
C GLY A 85 20.59 13.24 -2.74
N ARG A 86 20.48 12.10 -3.45
CA ARG A 86 20.31 12.13 -4.92
C ARG A 86 19.29 11.13 -5.44
N SER A 87 18.17 11.70 -5.89
CA SER A 87 17.23 11.18 -6.91
C SER A 87 16.55 9.85 -6.59
N GLY A 88 15.41 9.91 -5.88
CA GLY A 88 14.51 8.76 -5.75
C GLY A 88 13.64 8.75 -4.50
N ALA A 89 13.91 9.63 -3.53
CA ALA A 89 13.13 9.71 -2.29
C ALA A 89 11.66 9.99 -2.58
N GLY A 90 10.79 9.02 -2.26
CA GLY A 90 9.34 9.14 -2.44
C GLY A 90 8.83 8.72 -3.82
N LEU A 91 9.70 8.17 -4.69
CA LEU A 91 9.26 7.47 -5.89
C LEU A 91 8.70 6.09 -5.52
N LEU A 92 7.68 5.69 -6.26
CA LEU A 92 7.05 4.38 -6.13
C LEU A 92 7.31 3.58 -7.41
N VAL A 93 7.88 2.39 -7.28
CA VAL A 93 8.02 1.45 -8.39
C VAL A 93 6.97 0.36 -8.26
N THR A 94 6.23 0.12 -9.34
CA THR A 94 5.24 -0.96 -9.40
C THR A 94 5.47 -1.86 -10.60
N GLY A 95 5.37 -3.17 -10.38
CA GLY A 95 5.43 -4.18 -11.42
C GLY A 95 4.08 -4.87 -11.60
N SER A 96 3.80 -5.35 -12.81
CA SER A 96 2.49 -5.89 -13.16
C SER A 96 2.58 -7.04 -14.16
N ALA A 97 1.54 -7.88 -14.16
CA ALA A 97 1.33 -8.96 -15.11
C ALA A 97 1.17 -8.50 -16.57
N ASP A 98 0.98 -7.20 -16.81
CA ASP A 98 1.01 -6.60 -18.16
C ASP A 98 2.42 -6.42 -18.76
N ALA A 99 3.42 -7.08 -18.16
CA ALA A 99 4.83 -7.02 -18.54
C ALA A 99 5.44 -5.60 -18.47
N SER A 100 4.84 -4.70 -17.68
CA SER A 100 5.37 -3.35 -17.47
C SER A 100 5.81 -3.10 -16.03
N LEU A 101 6.84 -2.26 -15.90
CA LEU A 101 7.17 -1.54 -14.68
C LEU A 101 6.73 -0.08 -14.84
N ARG A 102 6.22 0.53 -13.77
CA ARG A 102 5.90 1.96 -13.74
C ARG A 102 6.57 2.61 -12.53
N VAL A 103 6.98 3.85 -12.73
CA VAL A 103 7.52 4.71 -11.68
C VAL A 103 6.56 5.88 -11.51
N TRP A 104 6.16 6.14 -10.27
CA TRP A 104 5.23 7.20 -9.88
C TRP A 104 5.89 8.15 -8.90
#